data_AF-A0A1J3JUT5-F1
#
_entry.id   AF-A0A1J3JUT5-F1
#
_cell.length_a   1.000
_cell.length_b   1.000
_cell.length_c   1.000
_cell.angle_alpha   90.00
_cell.angle_beta   90.00
_cell.angle_gamma   90.00
#
_symmetry.space_group_name_H-M   'P 1'
#
loop_
_entity.id
_entity.type
_entity.pdbx_description
1 polymer ?
#
loop_
_entity_poly.entity_id
_entity_poly.type
_entity_poly.pdbx_seq_one_letter_code
_entity_poly.pdbx_strand_id
1 'polypeptide(L)'
;CLKGFVPKFDAEWKKGNWTSGCVRRTQLSCQADSSNKTQGKDADIFYHMAHVKTPDLYQFASFLNAEQCYQGCLGNCSCTAFAYI
;
A
#
# COMPACT_ATOMS: atom_id res chain seq x y z
N CYS A 1 -11.29 -7.00 5.15
CA CYS A 1 -9.97 -6.39 4.91
C CYS A 1 -9.62 -6.44 3.43
N LEU A 2 -8.78 -5.51 2.95
CA LEU A 2 -8.26 -5.52 1.58
C LEU A 2 -7.36 -6.74 1.32
N LYS A 3 -7.13 -7.09 0.06
CA LYS A 3 -6.20 -8.18 -0.31
C LYS A 3 -4.81 -7.87 0.26
N GLY A 4 -4.21 -8.85 0.95
CA GLY A 4 -2.92 -8.68 1.63
C GLY A 4 -3.02 -8.12 3.06
N PHE A 5 -4.23 -7.84 3.57
CA PHE A 5 -4.48 -7.37 4.92
C PHE A 5 -5.30 -8.38 5.74
N VAL A 6 -5.12 -8.36 7.06
CA VAL A 6 -5.85 -9.18 8.03
C VAL A 6 -6.47 -8.27 9.11
N PRO A 7 -7.56 -8.68 9.77
CA PRO A 7 -8.13 -7.90 10.87
C PRO A 7 -7.07 -7.66 11.95
N LYS A 8 -7.05 -6.45 12.51
CA LYS A 8 -6.16 -6.17 13.64
C LYS A 8 -6.51 -7.04 14.85
N PHE A 9 -7.80 -7.28 15.06
CA PHE A 9 -8.33 -8.15 16.11
C PHE A 9 -9.44 -9.05 15.57
N ASP A 10 -9.17 -10.36 15.47
CA ASP A 10 -10.14 -11.34 14.94
C ASP A 10 -11.39 -11.46 15.81
N ALA A 11 -11.25 -11.31 17.12
CA ALA A 11 -12.37 -11.42 18.06
C ALA A 11 -13.39 -10.28 17.87
N GLU A 12 -12.92 -9.05 17.62
CA GLU A 12 -13.77 -7.90 17.28
C GLU A 12 -14.43 -8.11 15.92
N TRP A 13 -13.63 -8.51 14.93
CA TRP A 13 -14.09 -8.71 13.56
C TRP A 13 -15.22 -9.74 13.47
N LYS A 14 -15.10 -10.87 14.18
CA LYS A 14 -16.12 -11.93 14.25
C LYS A 14 -17.42 -11.47 14.92
N LYS A 15 -17.36 -10.43 15.76
CA LYS A 15 -18.53 -9.82 16.41
C LYS A 15 -19.11 -8.66 15.61
N GLY A 16 -18.62 -8.39 14.41
CA GLY A 16 -19.04 -7.26 13.57
C GLY A 16 -18.47 -5.90 13.99
N ASN A 17 -17.50 -5.87 14.91
CA ASN A 17 -16.79 -4.65 15.24
C ASN A 17 -15.53 -4.52 14.35
N TRP A 18 -15.53 -3.52 13.46
CA TRP A 18 -14.44 -3.27 12.51
C TRP A 18 -13.68 -1.96 12.77
N THR A 19 -13.91 -1.29 13.91
CA THR A 19 -13.32 0.02 14.22
C THR A 19 -11.80 0.00 14.25
N SER A 20 -11.22 -1.13 14.67
CA SER A 20 -9.77 -1.34 14.73
C SER A 20 -9.11 -1.54 13.36
N GLY A 21 -9.92 -1.70 12.31
CA GLY A 21 -9.46 -1.86 10.93
C GLY A 21 -8.62 -3.10 10.70
N CYS A 22 -7.67 -2.99 9.77
CA CYS A 22 -6.86 -4.08 9.28
C CYS A 22 -5.38 -3.71 9.26
N VAL A 23 -4.51 -4.71 9.39
CA VAL A 23 -3.05 -4.58 9.29
C VAL A 23 -2.53 -5.41 8.12
N ARG A 24 -1.35 -5.07 7.60
CA ARG A 24 -0.71 -5.87 6.53
C ARG A 24 -0.41 -7.26 7.06
N ARG A 25 -0.69 -8.29 6.24
CA ARG A 25 -0.35 -9.68 6.58
C ARG A 25 1.16 -9.91 6.61
N THR A 26 1.87 -9.26 5.69
CA THR A 26 3.32 -9.39 5.51
C THR A 26 3.94 -8.00 5.65
N GLN A 27 5.05 -7.91 6.38
CA GLN A 27 5.79 -6.67 6.53
C GLN A 27 6.46 -6.27 5.21
N LEU A 28 6.49 -4.97 4.94
CA LEU A 28 7.16 -4.42 3.76
C LEU A 28 8.68 -4.48 3.92
N SER A 29 9.38 -4.74 2.82
CA SER A 29 10.84 -4.79 2.82
C SER A 29 11.49 -3.41 2.65
N CYS A 30 10.77 -2.44 2.09
CA CYS A 30 11.24 -1.13 1.60
C CYS A 30 12.72 -1.05 1.19
N GLN A 31 12.99 -1.19 -0.10
CA GLN A 31 14.33 -1.14 -0.67
C GLN A 31 14.67 0.23 -1.27
N ALA A 32 14.45 1.32 -0.54
CA ALA A 32 14.61 2.69 -1.08
C ALA A 32 16.04 2.98 -1.63
N ASP A 33 17.08 2.36 -1.04
CA ASP A 33 18.49 2.73 -1.31
C ASP A 33 19.40 1.58 -1.79
N SER A 34 18.88 0.36 -2.00
CA SER A 34 19.73 -0.72 -2.51
C SER A 34 19.92 -0.58 -4.02
N SER A 35 21.15 -0.23 -4.41
CA SER A 35 21.70 -0.28 -5.78
C SER A 35 21.43 -1.60 -6.53
N ASN A 36 21.01 -2.64 -5.81
CA ASN A 36 20.31 -3.80 -6.34
C ASN A 36 18.80 -3.59 -6.23
N LYS A 37 18.18 -2.96 -7.23
CA LYS A 37 16.75 -3.13 -7.51
C LYS A 37 16.52 -4.60 -7.84
N THR A 38 16.41 -5.44 -6.82
CA THR A 38 16.04 -6.83 -7.05
C THR A 38 14.58 -6.80 -7.46
N GLN A 39 14.32 -6.87 -8.77
CA GLN A 39 13.09 -7.47 -9.28
C GLN A 39 13.12 -8.97 -8.90
N GLY A 40 13.07 -9.22 -7.59
CA GLY A 40 13.03 -10.53 -6.97
C GLY A 40 11.67 -10.77 -6.35
N LYS A 41 11.45 -11.98 -5.86
CA LYS A 41 10.18 -12.39 -5.23
C LYS A 41 9.80 -11.58 -3.99
N ASP A 42 10.74 -10.82 -3.42
CA ASP A 42 10.60 -10.09 -2.16
C ASP A 42 10.43 -8.57 -2.36
N ALA A 43 10.28 -8.09 -3.60
CA ALA A 43 10.01 -6.69 -3.86
C ALA A 43 8.58 -6.31 -3.43
N ASP A 44 8.44 -5.15 -2.79
CA ASP A 44 7.13 -4.59 -2.46
C ASP A 44 6.37 -4.26 -3.75
N ILE A 45 5.09 -4.66 -3.81
CA ILE A 45 4.21 -4.43 -4.95
C ILE A 45 2.90 -3.78 -4.52
N PHE A 46 2.26 -3.08 -5.46
CA PHE A 46 0.93 -2.51 -5.27
C PHE A 46 -0.14 -3.40 -5.90
N TYR A 47 -1.24 -3.61 -5.17
CA TYR A 47 -2.45 -4.21 -5.73
C TYR A 47 -3.35 -3.13 -6.31
N HIS A 48 -3.72 -3.29 -7.59
CA HIS A 48 -4.68 -2.41 -8.23
C HIS A 48 -6.08 -2.56 -7.61
N MET A 49 -6.72 -1.43 -7.29
CA MET A 49 -8.09 -1.36 -6.78
C MET A 49 -8.89 -0.40 -7.65
N ALA A 50 -10.00 -0.88 -8.21
CA ALA A 50 -10.91 -0.10 -9.04
C ALA A 50 -12.16 0.33 -8.25
N HIS A 51 -12.80 1.43 -8.67
CA HIS A 51 -14.05 1.93 -8.10
C HIS A 51 -14.00 2.24 -6.59
N VAL A 52 -12.85 2.73 -6.12
CA VAL A 52 -12.65 3.14 -4.73
C VAL A 52 -12.51 4.65 -4.63
N LYS A 53 -13.06 5.22 -3.55
CA LYS A 53 -12.72 6.60 -3.15
C LYS A 53 -11.28 6.60 -2.62
N THR A 54 -10.54 7.66 -2.89
CA THR A 54 -9.23 7.89 -2.26
C THR A 54 -9.36 7.97 -0.74
N PRO A 55 -8.34 7.52 0.03
CA PRO A 55 -8.33 7.68 1.49
C PRO A 55 -8.43 9.15 1.89
N ASP A 56 -8.96 9.46 3.07
CA ASP A 56 -9.18 10.86 3.48
C ASP A 56 -7.86 11.63 3.75
N LEU A 57 -6.76 10.93 4.09
CA LEU A 57 -5.45 11.51 4.42
C LEU A 57 -4.42 11.29 3.29
N TYR A 58 -4.69 11.83 2.12
CA TYR A 58 -3.78 11.77 0.98
C TYR A 58 -2.97 13.06 0.83
N GLN A 59 -1.84 12.96 0.13
CA GLN A 59 -1.02 14.11 -0.28
C GLN A 59 -0.89 14.11 -1.79
N PHE A 60 -0.99 15.28 -2.41
CA PHE A 60 -0.74 15.41 -3.84
C PHE A 60 0.76 15.36 -4.12
N ALA A 61 1.15 14.59 -5.13
CA ALA A 61 2.49 14.56 -5.68
C ALA A 61 2.41 14.81 -7.19
N SER A 62 3.37 15.56 -7.73
CA SER A 62 3.40 15.93 -9.14
C SER A 62 4.23 14.93 -9.93
N PHE A 63 3.58 14.10 -10.74
CA PHE A 63 4.20 13.14 -11.66
C PHE A 63 3.60 13.30 -13.05
N LEU A 64 4.37 13.04 -14.11
CA LEU A 64 3.93 13.25 -15.50
C LEU A 64 3.01 12.13 -16.01
N ASN A 65 3.04 10.95 -15.38
CA ASN A 65 2.23 9.79 -15.75
C ASN A 65 2.12 8.78 -14.60
N ALA A 66 1.26 7.78 -14.76
CA ALA A 66 1.01 6.74 -13.77
C ALA A 66 2.25 5.88 -13.42
N GLU A 67 3.13 5.62 -14.40
CA GLU A 67 4.36 4.85 -14.15
C GLU A 67 5.32 5.61 -13.24
N GLN A 68 5.49 6.92 -13.47
CA GLN A 68 6.28 7.77 -12.57
C GLN A 68 5.69 7.85 -11.17
N CYS A 69 4.35 7.88 -11.05
CA CYS A 69 3.68 7.84 -9.75
C CYS A 69 3.92 6.51 -9.02
N TYR A 70 3.85 5.39 -9.75
CA TYR A 70 4.17 4.05 -9.23
C TYR A 70 5.61 3.97 -8.72
N GLN A 71 6.59 4.36 -9.55
CA GLN A 71 8.01 4.35 -9.18
C GLN A 71 8.32 5.34 -8.04
N GLY A 72 7.68 6.51 -8.05
CA GLY A 72 7.84 7.52 -7.01
C GLY A 72 7.33 7.02 -5.65
N CYS A 73 6.22 6.28 -5.63
CA CYS A 73 5.71 5.65 -4.42
C CYS A 73 6.60 4.48 -3.98
N LEU A 74 7.05 3.61 -4.89
CA LEU A 74 7.99 2.52 -4.56
C LEU A 74 9.29 3.03 -3.95
N GLY A 75 9.80 4.18 -4.40
CA GLY A 75 11.02 4.80 -3.88
C GLY A 75 10.85 5.49 -2.53
N ASN A 76 9.62 5.58 -1.99
CA ASN A 76 9.35 6.24 -0.72
C ASN A 76 8.81 5.23 0.30
N CYS A 77 9.60 4.88 1.31
CA CYS A 77 9.20 3.92 2.36
C CYS A 77 7.98 4.34 3.19
N SER A 78 7.65 5.63 3.20
CA SER A 78 6.43 6.11 3.86
C SER A 78 5.20 6.02 2.96
N CYS A 79 5.37 5.80 1.65
CA CYS A 79 4.28 5.66 0.72
C CYS A 79 3.62 4.28 0.89
N THR A 80 2.29 4.28 1.09
CA THR A 80 1.53 3.05 1.35
C THR A 80 0.54 2.72 0.23
N ALA A 81 0.18 3.71 -0.59
CA ALA A 81 -0.68 3.60 -1.76
C ALA A 81 -0.47 4.84 -2.66
N PHE A 82 -0.83 4.72 -3.94
CA PHE A 82 -0.88 5.84 -4.88
C PHE A 82 -2.14 5.75 -5.74
N ALA A 83 -2.53 6.88 -6.33
CA ALA A 83 -3.55 6.96 -7.36
C ALA A 83 -3.11 8.02 -8.38
N TYR A 84 -3.30 7.74 -9.66
CA TYR A 84 -3.11 8.71 -10.73
C TYR A 84 -4.49 9.17 -11.18
N ILE A 85 -4.73 10.48 -11.17
CA ILE A 85 -6.03 11.13 -11.37
C ILE A 85 -5.93 12.06 -12.58
#